data_AF-A0A4V3EB28-F1
#
_entry.id   AF-A0A4V3EB28-F1
#
_cell.length_a   1.000
_cell.length_b   1.000
_cell.length_c   1.000
_cell.angle_alpha   90.00
_cell.angle_beta   90.00
_cell.angle_gamma   90.00
#
_symmetry.space_group_name_H-M   'P 1'
#
loop_
_entity.id
_entity.type
_entity.pdbx_description
1 polymer ?
#
loop_
_entity_poly.entity_id
_entity_poly.type
_entity_poly.pdbx_seq_one_letter_code
_entity_poly.pdbx_strand_id
1 'polypeptide(L)'
;MVAANGFVSLATDADVIAVPGAGPLAEPVGVAVTAGAIGLRIARATGRSVLLPVETALLSAVLLILVPALVALAAGGAGAAFLVLGEASTSLFTLADALLAAVAGLIALLIVRARAAGAGTPRWPWERER
;
A
#
# COMPACT_ATOMS: atom_id res chain seq x y z
N MET A 1 -1.98 3.34 -5.43
CA MET A 1 -3.14 2.77 -4.74
C MET A 1 -4.41 3.28 -5.39
N VAL A 2 -4.82 4.54 -5.17
CA VAL A 2 -6.03 5.12 -5.80
C VAL A 2 -6.09 4.92 -7.34
N ALA A 3 -5.00 5.21 -8.05
CA ALA A 3 -4.94 5.02 -9.50
C ALA A 3 -5.02 3.53 -9.92
N ALA A 4 -4.42 2.62 -9.14
CA ALA A 4 -4.47 1.19 -9.41
C ALA A 4 -5.90 0.66 -9.23
N ASN A 5 -6.60 1.12 -8.19
CA ASN A 5 -8.00 0.78 -7.97
C ASN A 5 -8.90 1.29 -9.10
N GLY A 6 -8.61 2.48 -9.64
CA GLY A 6 -9.29 2.97 -10.85
C GLY A 6 -9.11 2.06 -12.06
N PHE A 7 -7.89 1.54 -12.30
CA PHE A 7 -7.64 0.60 -13.41
C PHE A 7 -8.31 -0.75 -13.19
N VAL A 8 -8.25 -1.30 -11.98
CA VAL A 8 -8.92 -2.58 -11.66
C VAL A 8 -10.43 -2.41 -11.84
N SER A 9 -11.02 -1.34 -11.30
CA SER A 9 -12.45 -1.05 -11.43
C SER A 9 -12.88 -0.92 -12.90
N LEU A 10 -12.13 -0.19 -13.73
CA LEU A 10 -12.41 -0.09 -15.17
C LEU A 10 -12.27 -1.44 -15.90
N ALA A 11 -11.34 -2.29 -15.49
CA ALA A 11 -11.08 -3.56 -16.14
C ALA A 11 -12.09 -4.66 -15.74
N THR A 12 -12.57 -4.63 -14.49
CA THR A 12 -13.44 -5.68 -13.93
C THR A 12 -14.89 -5.23 -13.77
N ASP A 13 -15.21 -3.97 -14.07
CA ASP A 13 -16.52 -3.34 -13.81
C ASP A 13 -16.97 -3.54 -12.35
N ALA A 14 -16.00 -3.58 -11.44
CA ALA A 14 -16.23 -3.87 -10.03
C ALA A 14 -16.23 -2.58 -9.22
N ASP A 15 -17.22 -2.46 -8.33
CA ASP A 15 -17.28 -1.38 -7.36
C ASP A 15 -16.27 -1.62 -6.22
N VAL A 16 -15.48 -0.59 -5.93
CA VAL A 16 -14.47 -0.61 -4.87
C VAL A 16 -15.13 -0.68 -3.47
N ILE A 17 -16.39 -0.25 -3.37
CA ILE A 17 -17.17 -0.15 -2.13
C ILE A 17 -18.31 -1.19 -2.13
N ALA A 18 -18.00 -2.47 -2.36
CA ALA A 18 -19.04 -3.49 -2.49
C ALA A 18 -19.58 -4.02 -1.15
N VAL A 19 -18.89 -3.81 -0.02
CA VAL A 19 -19.24 -4.50 1.25
C VAL A 19 -20.30 -3.74 2.05
N PRO A 20 -21.52 -4.29 2.21
CA PRO A 20 -22.55 -3.69 3.05
C PRO A 20 -22.10 -3.68 4.51
N GLY A 21 -22.15 -2.52 5.16
CA GLY A 21 -21.83 -2.38 6.59
C GLY A 21 -20.36 -2.10 6.94
N ALA A 22 -19.46 -1.99 5.96
CA ALA A 22 -18.06 -1.60 6.21
C ALA A 22 -17.92 -0.16 6.75
N GLY A 23 -18.91 0.69 6.47
CA GLY A 23 -18.85 2.12 6.74
C GLY A 23 -18.01 2.87 5.68
N PRO A 24 -18.38 4.11 5.32
CA PRO A 24 -17.79 4.83 4.18
C PRO A 24 -16.30 5.19 4.37
N LEU A 25 -15.77 5.03 5.58
CA LEU A 25 -14.39 5.39 5.92
C LEU A 25 -13.44 4.19 5.98
N ALA A 26 -13.93 2.95 5.96
CA ALA A 26 -13.07 1.78 6.16
C ALA A 26 -11.96 1.67 5.09
N GLU A 27 -12.31 1.87 3.82
CA GLU A 27 -11.36 1.80 2.72
C GLU A 27 -10.42 3.03 2.67
N PRO A 28 -10.89 4.29 2.72
CA PRO A 28 -10.00 5.46 2.75
C PRO A 28 -8.99 5.42 3.91
N VAL A 29 -9.42 5.00 5.10
CA VAL A 29 -8.55 4.86 6.27
C VAL A 29 -7.54 3.74 6.05
N GLY A 30 -7.94 2.60 5.50
CA GLY A 30 -7.05 1.51 5.13
C GLY A 30 -5.93 1.95 4.18
N VAL A 31 -6.29 2.65 3.09
CA VAL A 31 -5.33 3.16 2.11
C VAL A 31 -4.39 4.19 2.74
N ALA A 32 -4.90 5.13 3.54
CA ALA A 32 -4.09 6.16 4.18
C ALA A 32 -3.07 5.57 5.17
N VAL A 33 -3.52 4.66 6.04
CA VAL A 33 -2.65 3.98 7.01
C VAL A 33 -1.59 3.15 6.30
N THR A 34 -1.98 2.44 5.25
CA THR A 34 -1.06 1.60 4.46
C THR A 34 0.01 2.44 3.77
N ALA A 35 -0.39 3.52 3.08
CA ALA A 35 0.55 4.43 2.43
C ALA A 35 1.54 5.05 3.42
N GLY A 36 1.06 5.47 4.60
CA GLY A 36 1.91 6.00 5.67
C GLY A 36 2.90 4.96 6.20
N ALA A 37 2.45 3.72 6.44
CA ALA A 37 3.31 2.65 6.92
C ALA A 37 4.39 2.25 5.92
N ILE A 38 4.06 2.15 4.63
CA ILE A 38 5.02 1.89 3.55
C ILE A 38 6.04 3.04 3.46
N GLY A 39 5.58 4.29 3.48
CA GLY A 39 6.44 5.47 3.46
C GLY A 39 7.44 5.46 4.62
N LEU A 40 6.96 5.17 5.85
CA LEU A 40 7.81 5.05 7.02
C LEU A 40 8.81 3.89 6.91
N ARG A 41 8.37 2.73 6.38
CA ARG A 41 9.25 1.56 6.18
C ARG A 41 10.35 1.87 5.18
N ILE A 42 10.03 2.55 4.08
CA ILE A 42 10.99 2.98 3.06
C ILE A 42 11.95 4.03 3.63
N ALA A 43 11.45 5.01 4.38
CA ALA A 43 12.29 6.04 5.01
C ALA A 43 13.32 5.45 5.99
N ARG A 44 13.01 4.32 6.63
CA ARG A 44 13.91 3.58 7.53
C ARG A 44 14.76 2.54 6.82
N ALA A 45 14.64 2.38 5.50
CA ALA A 45 15.40 1.38 4.77
C ALA A 45 16.90 1.72 4.75
N THR A 46 17.73 0.70 4.97
CA THR A 46 19.19 0.81 4.89
C THR A 46 19.72 0.00 3.70
N GLY A 47 20.95 0.27 3.25
CA GLY A 47 21.57 -0.42 2.10
C GLY A 47 21.75 -1.93 2.29
N ARG A 48 21.64 -2.41 3.54
CA ARG A 48 21.67 -3.85 3.89
C ARG A 48 20.32 -4.53 3.73
N SER A 49 19.25 -3.79 3.47
CA SER A 49 17.92 -4.38 3.25
C SER A 49 17.95 -5.23 1.98
N VAL A 50 17.48 -6.46 2.03
CA VAL A 50 17.38 -7.35 0.85
C VAL A 50 15.93 -7.68 0.54
N LEU A 51 15.11 -7.79 1.59
CA LEU A 51 13.70 -8.19 1.48
C LEU A 51 12.74 -7.00 1.44
N LEU A 52 13.24 -5.77 1.27
CA LEU A 52 12.41 -4.56 1.29
C LEU A 52 11.17 -4.63 0.38
N PRO A 53 11.25 -5.14 -0.88
CA PRO A 53 10.08 -5.27 -1.75
C PRO A 53 9.02 -6.22 -1.18
N VAL A 54 9.46 -7.38 -0.65
CA VAL A 54 8.57 -8.40 -0.10
C VAL A 54 7.96 -7.91 1.21
N GLU A 55 8.74 -7.26 2.06
CA GLU A 55 8.26 -6.66 3.31
C GLU A 55 7.22 -5.57 3.06
N THR A 56 7.44 -4.68 2.08
CA THR A 56 6.47 -3.63 1.75
C THR A 56 5.19 -4.22 1.14
N ALA A 57 5.30 -5.28 0.33
CA ALA A 57 4.16 -5.99 -0.23
C ALA A 57 3.31 -6.66 0.86
N LEU A 58 3.96 -7.41 1.75
CA LEU A 58 3.31 -8.09 2.88
C LEU A 58 2.67 -7.09 3.84
N LEU A 59 3.40 -6.02 4.18
CA LEU A 59 2.88 -4.95 5.03
C LEU A 59 1.63 -4.31 4.40
N SER A 60 1.66 -4.07 3.09
CA SER A 60 0.51 -3.53 2.36
C SER A 60 -0.69 -4.48 2.42
N ALA A 61 -0.50 -5.76 2.09
CA ALA A 61 -1.57 -6.74 2.12
C ALA A 61 -2.20 -6.86 3.52
N VAL A 62 -1.36 -6.96 4.55
CA VAL A 62 -1.81 -7.08 5.94
C VAL A 62 -2.61 -5.85 6.38
N LEU A 63 -2.14 -4.63 6.07
CA LEU A 63 -2.81 -3.41 6.50
C LEU A 63 -4.12 -3.15 5.73
N LEU A 64 -4.15 -3.42 4.43
CA LEU A 64 -5.36 -3.29 3.61
C LEU A 64 -6.43 -4.31 3.99
N ILE A 65 -6.06 -5.44 4.61
CA ILE A 65 -7.01 -6.41 5.14
C ILE A 65 -7.46 -6.01 6.55
N LEU A 66 -6.50 -5.75 7.46
CA LEU A 66 -6.80 -5.57 8.88
C LEU A 66 -7.43 -4.21 9.19
N VAL A 67 -6.96 -3.11 8.59
CA VAL A 67 -7.43 -1.77 8.95
C VAL A 67 -8.91 -1.57 8.60
N PRO A 68 -9.37 -1.90 7.37
CA PRO A 68 -10.80 -1.81 7.05
C PRO A 68 -11.65 -2.73 7.93
N ALA A 69 -11.18 -3.94 8.26
CA ALA A 69 -11.88 -4.86 9.14
C ALA A 69 -12.03 -4.31 10.58
N LEU A 70 -11.01 -3.63 11.10
CA LEU A 70 -11.07 -2.97 12.42
C LEU A 70 -12.01 -1.76 12.41
N VAL A 71 -12.04 -0.98 11.34
CA VAL A 71 -12.99 0.14 11.19
C VAL A 71 -14.42 -0.40 11.11
N ALA A 72 -14.64 -1.46 10.33
CA ALA A 72 -15.93 -2.14 10.24
C ALA A 72 -16.36 -2.78 11.57
N LEU A 73 -15.41 -3.33 12.35
CA LEU A 73 -15.66 -3.83 13.70
C LEU A 73 -16.17 -2.73 14.63
N ALA A 74 -15.53 -1.56 14.58
CA ALA A 74 -15.91 -0.41 15.41
C ALA A 74 -17.26 0.20 15.00
N ALA A 75 -17.61 0.17 13.71
CA ALA A 75 -18.83 0.78 13.18
C ALA A 75 -20.05 -0.14 13.15
N GLY A 76 -19.86 -1.42 12.80
CA GLY A 76 -20.93 -2.39 12.50
C GLY A 76 -20.82 -3.71 13.26
N GLY A 77 -19.83 -3.86 14.14
CA GLY A 77 -19.64 -5.06 14.96
C GLY A 77 -18.97 -6.23 14.23
N ALA A 78 -18.89 -7.38 14.91
CA ALA A 78 -18.07 -8.51 14.48
C ALA A 78 -18.52 -9.14 13.14
N GLY A 79 -19.83 -9.12 12.84
CA GLY A 79 -20.34 -9.64 11.57
C GLY A 79 -19.86 -8.82 10.37
N ALA A 80 -19.92 -7.49 10.45
CA ALA A 80 -19.42 -6.59 9.41
C ALA A 80 -17.89 -6.74 9.25
N ALA A 81 -17.16 -6.82 10.36
CA ALA A 81 -15.72 -7.03 10.34
C ALA A 81 -15.32 -8.33 9.62
N PHE A 82 -16.04 -9.42 9.88
CA PHE A 82 -15.78 -10.72 9.26
C PHE A 82 -16.02 -10.70 7.74
N LEU A 83 -17.11 -10.05 7.30
CA LEU A 83 -17.40 -9.89 5.87
C LEU A 83 -16.32 -9.05 5.15
N VAL A 84 -15.92 -7.92 5.75
CA VAL A 84 -14.87 -7.06 5.20
C VAL A 84 -13.53 -7.79 5.15
N LEU A 85 -13.18 -8.55 6.19
CA LEU A 85 -11.94 -9.33 6.23
C LEU A 85 -11.91 -10.39 5.12
N GLY A 86 -13.03 -11.10 4.92
CA GLY A 86 -13.19 -12.09 3.86
C GLY A 86 -13.00 -11.46 2.48
N GLU A 87 -13.76 -10.40 2.18
CA GLU A 87 -13.69 -9.72 0.89
C GLU A 87 -12.29 -9.15 0.61
N ALA A 88 -11.70 -8.45 1.59
CA ALA A 88 -10.37 -7.86 1.44
C ALA A 88 -9.28 -8.92 1.19
N SER A 89 -9.46 -10.14 1.71
CA SER A 89 -8.50 -11.23 1.55
C SER A 89 -8.47 -11.84 0.14
N THR A 90 -9.61 -11.83 -0.58
CA THR A 90 -9.73 -12.36 -1.94
C THR A 90 -9.78 -11.28 -3.01
N SER A 91 -9.76 -10.02 -2.60
CA SER A 91 -9.88 -8.87 -3.49
C SER A 91 -8.68 -8.69 -4.43
N LEU A 92 -8.99 -8.50 -5.72
CA LEU A 92 -8.01 -8.11 -6.73
C LEU A 92 -7.40 -6.74 -6.45
N PHE A 93 -8.12 -5.86 -5.75
CA PHE A 93 -7.61 -4.55 -5.33
C PHE A 93 -6.48 -4.70 -4.31
N THR A 94 -6.66 -5.53 -3.28
CA THR A 94 -5.62 -5.85 -2.30
C THR A 94 -4.36 -6.42 -2.96
N LEU A 95 -4.55 -7.31 -3.94
CA LEU A 95 -3.44 -7.89 -4.70
C LEU A 95 -2.71 -6.84 -5.54
N ALA A 96 -3.44 -5.99 -6.26
CA ALA A 96 -2.86 -4.93 -7.08
C ALA A 96 -2.08 -3.92 -6.24
N ASP A 97 -2.61 -3.54 -5.08
CA ASP A 97 -1.95 -2.64 -4.14
C ASP A 97 -0.71 -3.26 -3.49
N ALA A 98 -0.76 -4.55 -3.13
CA ALA A 98 0.41 -5.26 -2.62
C ALA A 98 1.53 -5.35 -3.68
N LEU A 99 1.18 -5.57 -4.94
CA LEU A 99 2.14 -5.56 -6.05
C LEU A 99 2.76 -4.17 -6.24
N LEU A 100 1.95 -3.11 -6.19
CA LEU A 100 2.44 -1.74 -6.29
C LEU A 100 3.36 -1.37 -5.13
N ALA A 101 3.04 -1.82 -3.91
CA ALA A 101 3.89 -1.68 -2.74
C ALA A 101 5.22 -2.42 -2.91
N ALA A 102 5.21 -3.61 -3.52
CA ALA A 102 6.43 -4.35 -3.86
C ALA A 102 7.33 -3.55 -4.81
N VAL A 103 6.74 -2.97 -5.87
CA VAL A 103 7.46 -2.13 -6.84
C VAL A 103 8.05 -0.90 -6.16
N ALA A 104 7.29 -0.24 -5.29
CA ALA A 104 7.78 0.91 -4.51
C ALA A 104 8.96 0.51 -3.61
N GLY A 105 8.88 -0.64 -2.92
CA GLY A 105 9.97 -1.19 -2.13
C GLY A 105 11.20 -1.54 -2.96
N LEU A 106 11.03 -2.05 -4.18
CA LEU A 106 12.12 -2.32 -5.11
C LEU A 106 12.83 -1.04 -5.56
N ILE A 107 12.08 -0.02 -5.95
CA ILE A 107 12.63 1.29 -6.34
C ILE A 107 13.40 1.89 -5.15
N ALA A 108 12.81 1.88 -3.96
CA ALA A 108 13.47 2.36 -2.75
C ALA A 108 14.77 1.61 -2.47
N LEU A 109 14.76 0.29 -2.60
CA LEU A 109 15.96 -0.54 -2.40
C LEU A 109 17.07 -0.17 -3.39
N LEU A 110 16.73 0.01 -4.67
CA LEU A 110 17.69 0.41 -5.71
C LEU A 110 18.29 1.79 -5.40
N ILE A 111 17.47 2.76 -4.98
CA ILE A 111 17.94 4.11 -4.60
C ILE A 111 18.89 4.03 -3.40
N VAL A 112 18.52 3.28 -2.36
CA VAL A 112 19.34 3.18 -1.14
C VAL A 112 20.67 2.47 -1.45
N ARG A 113 20.67 1.44 -2.29
CA ARG A 113 21.90 0.78 -2.74
C ARG A 113 22.76 1.67 -3.62
N ALA A 114 22.17 2.41 -4.55
CA ALA A 114 22.91 3.35 -5.39
C ALA A 114 23.61 4.42 -4.52
N ARG A 115 22.90 4.98 -3.54
CA ARG A 115 23.49 5.93 -2.58
C ARG A 115 24.62 5.30 -1.75
N ALA A 116 24.44 4.06 -1.29
CA ALA A 116 25.48 3.34 -0.54
C ALA A 116 26.73 3.05 -1.39
N ALA A 117 26.56 2.86 -2.70
CA ALA A 117 27.65 2.71 -3.66
C ALA A 117 28.30 4.03 -4.10
N GLY A 118 27.90 5.17 -3.51
CA GLY A 118 28.47 6.48 -3.80
C GLY A 118 27.83 7.21 -4.99
N ALA A 119 26.69 6.74 -5.50
CA ALA A 119 25.93 7.52 -6.47
C ALA A 119 25.48 8.84 -5.81
N GLY A 120 25.85 9.97 -6.42
CA GLY A 120 25.46 11.30 -5.96
C GLY A 120 23.94 11.44 -5.89
N THR A 121 23.47 12.37 -5.06
CA THR A 121 22.04 12.72 -5.00
C THR A 121 21.58 13.15 -6.39
N PRO A 122 20.48 12.59 -6.93
CA PRO A 122 19.97 13.01 -8.23
C PRO A 122 19.66 14.50 -8.16
N ARG A 123 20.47 15.30 -8.88
CA ARG A 123 20.28 16.74 -9.00
C ARG A 123 19.32 17.03 -10.12
N TRP A 124 18.25 17.74 -9.80
CA TRP A 124 17.32 18.20 -10.81
C TRP A 124 18.03 19.19 -11.76
N PRO A 125 17.58 19.34 -13.02
CA PRO A 125 18.23 20.22 -13.98
C PRO A 125 18.44 21.65 -13.45
N TRP A 126 17.47 22.18 -12.69
CA TRP A 126 17.54 23.51 -12.07
C TRP A 126 18.49 23.61 -10.86
N GLU A 127 19.04 22.50 -10.37
CA GLU A 127 20.04 22.47 -9.28
C GLU A 127 21.49 22.44 -9.79
N ARG A 128 21.69 22.44 -11.12
CA ARG A 128 23.02 22.36 -11.74
C ARG A 128 23.65 23.72 -12.03
N GLU A 129 22.89 24.81 -11.85
CA GLU A 129 23.32 26.18 -12.16
C GLU A 129 23.62 26.96 -10.87
N ARG A 130 24.79 26.72 -10.25
CA ARG A 130 25.53 27.70 -9.45
C ARG A 130 27.01 27.37 -9.47
#